data_AF-U2NS85-F1
#
_entry.id   AF-U2NS85-F1
#
_cell.length_a   1.000
_cell.length_b   1.000
_cell.length_c   1.000
_cell.angle_alpha   90.00
_cell.angle_beta   90.00
_cell.angle_gamma   90.00
#
_symmetry.space_group_name_H-M   'P 1'
#
loop_
_entity.id
_entity.type
_entity.pdbx_description
1 polymer ?
#
loop_
_entity_poly.entity_id
_entity_poly.type
_entity_poly.pdbx_seq_one_letter_code
_entity_poly.pdbx_strand_id
1 'polypeptide(L)' 'MNVNEDLQTVTLAIEIYNGTKPSGEVTYKKRSFSGIRLDAPTENILNVAKAIASVLNTQTGDYLLTKVSKISETEGE' A
#
# COMPACT_ATOMS: atom_id res chain seq x y z
N MET A 1 -6.26 -29.25 14.56
CA MET A 1 -5.63 -27.92 14.65
C MET A 1 -6.09 -27.11 13.46
N ASN A 2 -6.64 -25.93 13.71
CA ASN A 2 -7.03 -25.00 12.65
C ASN A 2 -6.09 -23.79 12.68
N VAL A 3 -5.60 -23.40 11.51
CA VAL A 3 -4.85 -22.16 11.32
C VAL A 3 -5.84 -21.06 10.97
N ASN A 4 -5.87 -20.00 11.77
CA ASN A 4 -6.66 -18.81 11.52
C ASN A 4 -5.75 -17.68 11.03
N GLU A 5 -6.21 -16.94 10.03
CA GLU A 5 -5.62 -15.68 9.58
C GLU A 5 -6.61 -14.55 9.85
N ASP A 6 -6.15 -13.53 10.56
CA ASP A 6 -6.94 -12.34 10.89
C ASP A 6 -6.24 -11.08 10.37
N LEU A 7 -6.79 -10.49 9.30
CA LEU A 7 -6.23 -9.30 8.67
C LEU A 7 -6.29 -8.11 9.66
N GLN A 8 -5.15 -7.52 10.00
CA GLN A 8 -5.06 -6.47 11.00
C GLN A 8 -5.01 -5.07 10.39
N THR A 9 -4.21 -4.91 9.33
CA THR A 9 -3.97 -3.60 8.74
C THR A 9 -3.84 -3.66 7.23
N VAL A 10 -4.30 -2.59 6.58
CA VAL A 10 -4.06 -2.30 5.17
C VAL A 10 -3.45 -0.90 5.08
N THR A 11 -2.34 -0.79 4.36
CA THR A 11 -1.63 0.48 4.12
C THR A 11 -1.39 0.65 2.63
N LEU A 12 -1.74 1.82 2.10
CA LEU A 12 -1.41 2.23 0.74
C LEU A 12 -0.14 3.07 0.77
N ALA A 13 0.83 2.81 -0.10
CA ALA A 13 1.95 3.71 -0.36
C ALA A 13 1.98 4.13 -1.82
N ILE A 14 2.19 5.42 -2.07
CA ILE A 14 2.39 5.99 -3.40
C ILE A 14 3.86 6.39 -3.51
N GLU A 15 4.53 5.92 -4.55
CA GLU A 15 5.86 6.38 -4.89
C GLU A 15 5.80 7.74 -5.60
N ILE A 16 6.47 8.73 -5.03
CA ILE A 16 6.51 10.10 -5.55
C ILE A 16 7.94 10.42 -5.93
N TYR A 17 8.14 11.00 -7.12
CA TYR A 17 9.45 11.42 -7.58
C TYR A 17 10.18 12.25 -6.52
N ASN A 18 11.45 11.91 -6.30
CA ASN A 18 12.30 12.51 -5.27
C ASN A 18 13.66 12.98 -5.83
N GLY A 19 13.85 12.95 -7.14
CA GLY A 19 15.11 13.34 -7.78
C GLY A 19 15.62 12.27 -8.73
N THR A 20 16.79 12.52 -9.30
CA THR A 20 17.48 11.62 -10.22
C THR A 20 18.91 11.41 -9.72
N LYS A 21 19.40 10.18 -9.71
CA LYS A 21 20.79 9.86 -9.35
C LYS A 21 21.75 10.35 -10.45
N PRO A 22 23.06 10.49 -10.16
CA PRO A 22 24.07 10.80 -11.18
C PRO A 22 24.10 9.82 -12.37
N SER A 23 23.65 8.58 -12.16
CA SER A 23 23.51 7.56 -13.21
C SER A 23 22.33 7.80 -14.17
N GLY A 24 21.47 8.80 -13.91
CA GLY A 24 20.23 9.04 -14.66
C GLY A 24 19.02 8.25 -14.16
N GLU A 25 19.18 7.41 -13.13
CA GLU A 25 18.08 6.65 -12.53
C GLU A 25 17.18 7.57 -11.69
N VAL A 26 15.88 7.55 -11.96
CA VAL A 26 14.88 8.27 -11.16
C VAL A 26 14.75 7.62 -9.78
N THR A 27 14.66 8.46 -8.76
CA THR A 27 14.44 8.03 -7.37
C THR A 27 13.04 8.41 -6.92
N TYR A 28 12.45 7.56 -6.09
CA TYR A 28 11.14 7.79 -5.52
C TYR A 28 11.18 7.74 -3.99
N LYS A 29 10.31 8.54 -3.37
CA LYS A 29 10.02 8.48 -1.93
C LYS A 29 8.59 7.99 -1.74
N LYS A 30 8.41 7.04 -0.82
CA LYS A 30 7.08 6.52 -0.48
C LYS A 30 6.33 7.50 0.41
N ARG A 31 5.09 7.81 0.04
CA ARG A 31 4.10 8.44 0.93
C ARG A 31 3.04 7.41 1.28
N SER A 32 2.96 7.08 2.56
CA SER A 32 2.07 6.03 3.07
C SER A 32 0.82 6.62 3.71
N PHE A 33 -0.32 5.99 3.43
CA PHE A 33 -1.62 6.22 4.02
C PHE A 33 -2.01 4.96 4.78
N SER A 34 -1.96 5.03 6.11
CA SER A 34 -2.37 3.96 7.00
C SER A 34 -3.87 4.06 7.31
N GLY A 35 -4.43 2.99 7.90
CA GLY A 35 -5.84 2.98 8.31
C GLY A 35 -6.81 2.79 7.14
N ILE A 36 -6.35 2.23 6.02
CA ILE A 36 -7.26 1.79 4.97
C ILE A 36 -8.15 0.70 5.56
N ARG A 37 -9.46 0.84 5.34
CA ARG A 37 -10.46 -0.16 5.73
C ARG A 37 -10.05 -1.54 5.24
N LEU A 38 -10.16 -2.55 6.10
CA LEU A 38 -9.74 -3.91 5.81
C LEU A 38 -10.54 -4.56 4.68
N ASP A 39 -11.79 -4.13 4.53
CA ASP A 39 -12.75 -4.60 3.54
C ASP A 39 -12.86 -3.67 2.31
N ALA A 40 -11.98 -2.66 2.19
CA ALA A 40 -12.00 -1.77 1.04
C ALA A 40 -11.63 -2.53 -0.26
N PRO A 41 -12.46 -2.43 -1.33
CA PRO A 41 -12.13 -3.05 -2.61
C PRO A 41 -10.81 -2.52 -3.17
N THR A 42 -9.94 -3.41 -3.65
CA THR A 42 -8.63 -3.03 -4.19
C THR A 42 -8.73 -2.03 -5.34
N GLU A 43 -9.77 -2.14 -6.18
CA GLU A 43 -10.06 -1.18 -7.25
C GLU A 43 -10.32 0.23 -6.70
N ASN A 44 -11.10 0.36 -5.62
CA ASN A 44 -11.37 1.65 -5.01
C ASN A 44 -10.09 2.26 -4.41
N ILE A 45 -9.24 1.45 -3.78
CA ILE A 45 -7.94 1.91 -3.25
C ILE A 45 -7.05 2.42 -4.39
N LEU A 46 -6.99 1.68 -5.50
CA LEU A 46 -6.23 2.08 -6.69
C LEU A 46 -6.77 3.38 -7.31
N ASN A 47 -8.10 3.53 -7.39
CA ASN A 47 -8.73 4.74 -7.90
C ASN A 47 -8.38 5.96 -7.04
N VAL A 48 -8.35 5.82 -5.70
CA VAL A 48 -7.87 6.87 -4.80
C VAL A 48 -6.39 7.20 -5.05
N ALA A 49 -5.53 6.17 -5.19
CA ALA A 49 -4.12 6.38 -5.46
C ALA A 49 -3.89 7.17 -6.77
N LYS A 50 -4.61 6.80 -7.84
CA LYS A 50 -4.60 7.50 -9.13
C LYS A 50 -5.15 8.93 -9.04
N ALA A 51 -6.22 9.14 -8.28
CA ALA A 51 -6.79 10.47 -8.07
C ALA A 51 -5.78 11.38 -7.37
N ILE A 52 -5.11 10.89 -6.31
CA ILE A 52 -4.03 11.63 -5.64
C ILE A 52 -2.90 11.91 -6.63
N ALA A 53 -2.44 10.92 -7.38
CA ALA A 53 -1.39 11.10 -8.37
C ALA A 53 -1.72 12.18 -9.41
N SER A 54 -2.98 12.22 -9.88
CA SER A 54 -3.42 13.17 -10.92
C SER A 54 -3.37 14.65 -10.50
N VAL A 55 -3.35 14.93 -9.20
CA VAL A 55 -3.30 16.31 -8.67
C VAL A 55 -1.89 16.73 -8.22
N LEU A 56 -0.90 15.84 -8.30
CA LEU A 56 0.48 16.17 -7.96
C LEU A 56 1.19 16.85 -9.14
N ASN A 57 1.99 17.88 -8.86
CA ASN A 57 2.86 18.54 -9.84
C ASN A 57 4.18 17.79 -10.05
N THR A 58 4.17 16.46 -9.91
CA THR A 58 5.36 15.63 -10.07
C THR A 58 4.97 14.21 -10.48
N GLN A 59 5.92 13.48 -11.06
CA GLN A 59 5.68 12.10 -11.47
C GLN A 59 5.47 11.20 -10.26
N THR A 60 4.53 10.27 -10.39
CA THR A 60 4.38 9.14 -9.47
C THR A 60 4.92 7.86 -10.10
N GLY A 61 5.48 6.99 -9.27
CA GLY A 61 5.87 5.63 -9.62
C GLY A 61 4.75 4.65 -9.28
N ASP A 62 5.12 3.56 -8.60
CA ASP A 62 4.20 2.50 -8.24
C ASP A 62 3.24 2.85 -7.10
N TYR A 63 2.10 2.16 -7.09
CA TYR A 63 1.14 2.14 -6.00
C TYR A 63 1.23 0.80 -5.28
N LEU A 64 1.65 0.82 -4.01
CA LEU A 64 1.95 -0.37 -3.23
C LEU A 64 0.88 -0.56 -2.16
N LEU A 65 0.28 -1.74 -2.11
CA LEU A 65 -0.66 -2.12 -1.06
C LEU A 65 -0.01 -3.15 -0.13
N THR A 66 0.14 -2.78 1.14
CA THR A 66 0.65 -3.67 2.18
C THR A 66 -0.51 -4.15 3.05
N LYS A 67 -0.60 -5.46 3.23
CA LYS A 67 -1.55 -6.13 4.14
C LYS A 67 -0.75 -6.85 5.22
N VAL A 68 -1.14 -6.68 6.47
CA VAL A 68 -0.54 -7.40 7.60
C VAL A 68 -1.65 -8.16 8.30
N SER A 69 -1.48 -9.48 8.39
CA SER A 69 -2.39 -10.38 9.09
C SER A 69 -1.71 -11.00 10.30
N LYS A 70 -2.49 -11.25 11.36
CA LYS A 70 -2.09 -12.11 12.47
C LYS A 70 -2.44 -13.55 12.11
N ILE A 71 -1.51 -14.47 12.33
CA ILE A 71 -1.74 -15.90 12.14
C ILE A 71 -1.72 -16.57 13.52
N SER A 72 -2.66 -17.47 13.77
CA SER A 72 -2.74 -18.21 15.04
C SER A 72 -3.33 -19.60 14.86
N GLU A 73 -2.92 -20.53 15.70
CA GLU A 73 -3.48 -21.88 15.77
C GLU A 73 -4.55 -21.97 16.85
N THR A 74 -5.58 -22.78 16.59
CA THR A 74 -6.58 -23.19 17.60
C THR A 74 -6.68 -24.71 17.60
N GLU A 75 -6.63 -25.32 18.79
CA GLU A 75 -7.03 -26.70 18.99
C GLU A 75 -8.56 -26.77 18.92
N GLY A 76 -9.09 -27.71 18.13
CA GLY A 76 -10.53 -27.90 18.03
C GLY A 76 -11.06 -28.48 19.33
N GLU A 77 -12.23 -27.99 19.78
CA GLU A 77 -12.98 -28.59 20.89
C GLU A 77 -13.34 -30.05 20.61
#